data_AF-A0A0Q4NAL2-F1
#
_entry.id   AF-A0A0Q4NAL2-F1
#
_cell.length_a   1.000
_cell.length_b   1.000
_cell.length_c   1.000
_cell.angle_alpha   90.00
_cell.angle_beta   90.00
_cell.angle_gamma   90.00
#
_symmetry.space_group_name_H-M   'P 1'
#
loop_
_entity.id
_entity.type
_entity.pdbx_description
1 polymer ?
#
loop_
_entity_poly.entity_id
_entity_poly.type
_entity_poly.pdbx_seq_one_letter_code
_entity_poly.pdbx_strand_id
1 'polypeptide(L)' 'MRHKARDAISIDVGCPSLGAACLSWPVLDGNHRLAAAIFRKDEAISATVDGELGYAEDLFGVDCEERCT' A
#
# COMPACT_ATOMS: atom_id res chain seq x y z
N MET A 1 24.32 3.53 13.19
CA MET A 1 24.13 2.87 11.88
C MET A 1 22.64 2.85 11.58
N ARG A 2 22.17 3.72 10.69
CA ARG A 2 20.73 3.95 10.41
C ARG A 2 20.36 3.23 9.11
N HIS A 3 20.05 1.95 9.17
CA HIS A 3 19.48 1.22 8.03
C HIS A 3 17.99 1.57 7.90
N LYS A 4 17.68 2.78 7.45
CA LYS A 4 16.33 3.08 6.98
C LYS A 4 16.18 2.36 5.64
N ALA A 5 15.52 1.20 5.65
CA ALA A 5 15.01 0.62 4.42
C ALA A 5 14.08 1.65 3.76
N ARG A 6 14.29 1.92 2.47
CA ARG A 6 13.64 3.01 1.73
C ARG A 6 12.55 2.52 0.78
N ASP A 7 12.45 1.21 0.58
CA ASP A 7 11.46 0.65 -0.32
C ASP A 7 10.06 0.84 0.26
N ALA A 8 9.09 1.00 -0.63
CA ALA A 8 7.69 1.10 -0.27
C ALA A 8 7.21 -0.17 0.45
N ILE A 9 6.17 -0.05 1.28
CA ILE A 9 5.39 -1.20 1.70
C ILE A 9 4.47 -1.64 0.56
N SER A 10 4.01 -2.89 0.55
CA SER A 10 2.98 -3.34 -0.41
C SER A 10 1.64 -3.43 0.32
N ILE A 11 0.61 -2.83 -0.27
CA ILE A 11 -0.76 -2.84 0.21
C ILE A 11 -1.65 -3.46 -0.86
N ASP A 12 -2.48 -4.42 -0.49
CA ASP A 12 -3.53 -4.97 -1.33
C ASP A 12 -4.88 -4.41 -0.89
N VAL A 13 -5.65 -3.83 -1.81
CA VAL A 13 -7.02 -3.35 -1.56
C VAL A 13 -8.09 -4.41 -1.81
N GLY A 14 -7.68 -5.59 -2.28
CA GLY A 14 -8.56 -6.67 -2.68
C GLY A 14 -9.22 -6.40 -4.04
N CYS A 15 -10.20 -7.26 -4.36
CA CYS A 15 -10.99 -7.19 -5.58
C CYS A 15 -12.49 -7.24 -5.23
N PRO A 16 -13.08 -6.10 -4.83
CA PRO A 16 -14.49 -6.04 -4.42
C PRO A 16 -15.46 -6.52 -5.48
N SER A 17 -15.15 -6.31 -6.77
CA SER A 17 -15.97 -6.79 -7.89
C SER A 17 -16.16 -8.32 -7.89
N LEU A 18 -15.23 -9.07 -7.29
CA LEU A 18 -15.30 -10.53 -7.11
C LEU A 18 -15.77 -10.95 -5.71
N GLY A 19 -16.22 -10.01 -4.87
CA GLY A 19 -16.58 -10.25 -3.47
C GLY A 19 -15.39 -10.42 -2.53
N ALA A 20 -14.17 -10.11 -2.99
CA ALA A 20 -12.93 -10.27 -2.24
C ALA A 20 -12.39 -8.93 -1.73
N ALA A 21 -13.20 -8.20 -0.95
CA ALA A 21 -12.85 -6.86 -0.43
C ALA A 21 -12.32 -6.86 1.01
N CYS A 22 -12.48 -7.97 1.75
CA CYS A 22 -12.28 -7.99 3.20
C CYS A 22 -10.94 -8.63 3.56
N LEU A 23 -9.87 -7.84 3.44
CA LEU A 23 -8.56 -8.21 3.97
C LEU A 23 -8.48 -7.78 5.43
N SER A 24 -8.34 -8.73 6.34
CA SER A 24 -8.11 -8.45 7.77
C SER A 24 -6.79 -7.69 8.01
N TRP A 25 -5.84 -7.85 7.08
CA TRP A 25 -4.57 -7.15 7.07
C TRP A 25 -4.15 -6.87 5.63
N PRO A 26 -4.13 -5.59 5.19
CA PRO A 26 -3.89 -5.26 3.78
C PRO A 26 -2.40 -5.21 3.42
N VAL A 27 -1.48 -5.29 4.39
CA VAL A 27 -0.03 -5.10 4.14
C VAL A 27 0.63 -6.44 3.81
N LEU A 28 0.99 -6.63 2.54
CA LEU A 28 1.60 -7.87 2.02
C LEU A 28 3.12 -7.92 2.25
N ASP A 29 3.81 -6.77 2.14
CA ASP A 29 5.24 -6.64 2.39
C ASP A 29 5.57 -5.34 3.16
N GLY A 30 6.69 -5.37 3.89
CA GLY A 30 7.21 -4.19 4.58
C GLY A 30 6.63 -3.99 5.98
N ASN A 31 6.05 -5.01 6.60
CA ASN A 31 5.50 -4.97 7.96
C ASN A 31 6.46 -4.38 9.00
N HIS A 32 7.75 -4.74 8.94
CA HIS A 32 8.76 -4.13 9.82
C HIS A 32 9.00 -2.64 9.53
N ARG A 33 8.93 -2.23 8.25
CA ARG A 33 9.07 -0.82 7.84
C ARG A 33 7.87 -0.01 8.35
N LEU A 34 6.66 -0.56 8.24
CA LEU A 34 5.44 0.02 8.80
C LEU A 34 5.54 0.16 10.32
N ALA A 35 5.90 -0.91 11.04
CA ALA A 35 6.07 -0.85 12.49
C ALA A 35 7.09 0.23 12.89
N ALA A 36 8.23 0.30 12.19
CA ALA A 36 9.25 1.31 12.44
C ALA A 36 8.77 2.74 12.16
N ALA A 37 7.92 2.96 11.15
CA ALA A 37 7.29 4.25 10.89
C ALA A 37 6.31 4.66 12.00
N ILE A 38 5.50 3.71 12.48
CA ILE A 38 4.60 3.91 13.63
C ILE A 38 5.40 4.33 14.88
N PHE A 39 6.47 3.61 15.22
CA PHE A 39 7.30 3.96 16.39
C PHE A 39 8.00 5.32 16.25
N ARG A 40 8.35 5.73 15.02
CA ARG A 40 8.91 7.07 14.74
C ARG A 40 7.86 8.17 14.69
N LYS A 41 6.57 7.82 14.68
CA LYS A 41 5.45 8.73 14.48
C LYS A 41 5.54 9.47 13.13
N ASP A 42 6.00 8.76 12.11
CA ASP A 42 5.98 9.27 10.74
C ASP A 42 4.49 9.45 10.33
N GLU A 43 4.13 10.60 9.77
CA GLU A 43 2.74 10.90 9.33
C GLU A 43 2.32 10.04 8.13
N ALA A 44 3.27 9.69 7.27
CA ALA A 44 3.07 8.88 6.09
C ALA A 44 4.28 7.96 5.82
N ILE A 45 4.03 6.88 5.09
CA ILE A 45 5.04 5.96 4.57
C ILE A 45 4.73 5.67 3.10
N SER A 46 5.76 5.54 2.26
CA SER A 46 5.59 5.15 0.86
C SER A 46 4.99 3.74 0.76
N ALA A 47 4.00 3.58 -0.12
CA ALA A 47 3.35 2.31 -0.40
C ALA A 47 3.18 2.12 -1.91
N THR A 48 3.25 0.86 -2.35
CA THR A 48 2.75 0.38 -3.64
C THR A 48 1.39 -0.27 -3.37
N VAL A 49 0.40 0.05 -4.20
CA VAL A 49 -0.97 -0.46 -4.08
C VAL A 49 -1.23 -1.48 -5.18
N ASP A 50 -1.67 -2.66 -4.77
CA ASP A 50 -2.11 -3.77 -5.61
C ASP A 50 -3.60 -4.06 -5.40
N GLY A 51 -4.20 -4.85 -6.30
CA GLY A 51 -5.60 -5.25 -6.24
C GLY A 51 -6.41 -4.73 -7.44
N GLU A 52 -7.68 -4.42 -7.20
CA GLU A 52 -8.54 -3.81 -8.22
C GLU A 52 -8.22 -2.32 -8.37
N LEU A 53 -7.58 -1.95 -9.49
CA LEU A 53 -7.05 -0.60 -9.72
C LEU A 53 -8.13 0.50 -9.70
N GLY A 54 -9.33 0.22 -10.24
CA GLY A 54 -10.44 1.18 -10.18
C GLY A 54 -10.89 1.44 -8.75
N TYR A 55 -10.89 0.39 -7.91
CA TYR A 55 -11.18 0.55 -6.49
C TYR A 55 -10.06 1.29 -5.74
N ALA A 56 -8.80 1.05 -6.10
CA ALA A 56 -7.67 1.81 -5.56
C ALA A 56 -7.75 3.30 -5.93
N GLU A 57 -8.12 3.63 -7.17
CA GLU A 57 -8.36 5.00 -7.62
C GLU A 57 -9.49 5.66 -6.82
N ASP A 58 -10.61 4.97 -6.62
CA ASP A 58 -11.73 5.48 -5.81
C ASP A 58 -11.34 5.72 -4.34
N LEU A 59 -10.52 4.83 -3.76
CA LEU A 59 -10.07 4.91 -2.36
C LEU A 59 -9.08 6.04 -2.11
N PHE A 60 -8.10 6.18 -3.01
CA PHE A 60 -6.95 7.06 -2.79
C PHE A 60 -6.97 8.32 -3.65
N GLY A 61 -7.89 8.43 -4.61
CA GLY A 61 -7.95 9.53 -5.57
C GLY A 61 -6.70 9.61 -6.44
N VAL A 62 -6.11 8.46 -6.79
CA VAL A 62 -4.86 8.36 -7.56
C VAL A 62 -5.13 7.84 -8.97
N ASP A 63 -4.47 8.44 -9.96
CA ASP A 63 -4.47 7.92 -11.33
C ASP A 63 -3.62 6.64 -11.36
N CYS A 64 -4.28 5.50 -11.55
CA CYS A 64 -3.67 4.18 -11.60
C CYS A 64 -3.18 3.79 -13.01
N GLU A 65 -3.26 4.67 -14.01
CA GLU A 65 -2.81 4.34 -15.36
C GLU A 65 -1.28 4.25 -15.46
N GLU A 66 -0.76 3.03 -15.67
CA GLU A 66 0.62 2.81 -16.09
C GLU A 66 0.86 3.43 -17.47
N ARG A 67 1.41 4.64 -17.51
CA ARG A 67 2.02 5.17 -18.74
C ARG A 67 3.46 4.69 -18.86
N CYS A 68 3.64 3.49 -19.42
CA CYS A 68 4.89 3.16 -20.11
C CYS A 68 4.98 4.01 -21.40
N THR A 69 5.76 5.09 -21.37
CA THR A 69 6.25 5.78 -22.58
C THR A 69 7.66 5.33 -22.90
#